data_AF-A0A959V3U4-F1
#
_entry.id   AF-A0A959V3U4-F1
#
_cell.length_a   1.000
_cell.length_b   1.000
_cell.length_c   1.000
_cell.angle_alpha   90.00
_cell.angle_beta   90.00
_cell.angle_gamma   90.00
#
_symmetry.space_group_name_H-M   'P 1'
#
loop_
_entity.id
_entity.type
_entity.pdbx_description
1 polymer ?
#
loop_
_entity_poly.entity_id
_entity_poly.type
_entity_poly.pdbx_seq_one_letter_code
_entity_poly.pdbx_strand_id
1 'polypeptide(L)'
;VILSPNFSGAQQLAHFLKLGGGDEVDIISWHHYPGRMPEEMVPEIIGVRDVMARYGQGGKPLWNTEGAVSYMNGLNLPMDQQAGAVSRAYLVPWSFGVENFTWYCWDIFDGNSDYVDLSFSRTPFQYDSITPPGIAYQQTAEWLSGASMVSRSVTNGVWTIELARPGGYQAWVVWRPAGWAPFLVPGNWNIGQVRDLGGGTSPFLGGSLSVGPAPQLLEQGVWTGLEQADGGTDCTVAPNPTTGAFTISWSTDGPVDLGLYTASGHAVRQWAGVSGGKFVVAPGELPAGTYLVSVHSADGHRAHTRLVVLP
;
A
#
# COMPACT_ATOMS: atom_id res chain seq x y z
N VAL A 1 5.65 11.19 -28.16
CA VAL A 1 4.48 10.67 -27.45
C VAL A 1 3.35 11.66 -27.59
N ILE A 2 2.40 11.35 -28.45
CA ILE A 2 1.18 12.11 -28.71
C ILE A 2 0.01 11.29 -28.16
N LEU A 3 -0.79 11.90 -27.30
CA LEU A 3 -2.00 11.29 -26.76
C LEU A 3 -3.19 11.64 -27.67
N SER A 4 -4.17 10.75 -27.77
CA SER A 4 -5.47 11.10 -28.30
C SER A 4 -6.15 12.20 -27.46
N PRO A 5 -7.25 12.80 -27.95
CA PRO A 5 -8.17 13.49 -27.07
C PRO A 5 -8.61 12.56 -25.92
N ASN A 6 -8.91 13.15 -24.77
CA ASN A 6 -9.39 12.40 -23.61
C ASN A 6 -10.87 12.09 -23.77
N PHE A 7 -11.20 10.84 -24.09
CA PHE A 7 -12.58 10.42 -24.30
C PHE A 7 -13.25 10.00 -22.99
N SER A 8 -14.54 10.31 -22.84
CA SER A 8 -15.36 9.86 -21.69
C SER A 8 -16.24 8.66 -22.05
N GLY A 9 -15.98 7.99 -23.17
CA GLY A 9 -16.72 6.81 -23.57
C GLY A 9 -16.38 6.25 -24.95
N ALA A 10 -16.70 4.97 -25.13
CA ALA A 10 -16.39 4.17 -26.31
C ALA A 10 -16.93 4.74 -27.64
N GLN A 11 -18.04 5.49 -27.61
CA GLN A 11 -18.65 6.04 -28.84
C GLN A 11 -17.82 7.17 -29.45
N GLN A 12 -17.29 8.07 -28.61
CA GLN A 12 -16.45 9.18 -29.07
C GLN A 12 -15.11 8.65 -29.61
N LEU A 13 -14.50 7.70 -28.88
CA LEU A 13 -13.32 7.00 -29.33
C LEU A 13 -13.57 6.31 -30.69
N ALA A 14 -14.67 5.56 -30.83
CA ALA A 14 -15.02 4.89 -32.08
C ALA A 14 -15.16 5.86 -33.25
N HIS A 15 -15.75 7.04 -33.04
CA HIS A 15 -15.86 8.06 -34.08
C HIS A 15 -14.48 8.61 -34.48
N PHE A 16 -13.64 8.93 -33.50
CA PHE A 16 -12.27 9.40 -33.75
C PHE A 16 -11.45 8.37 -34.54
N LEU A 17 -11.48 7.11 -34.12
CA LEU A 17 -10.75 6.03 -34.78
C LEU A 17 -11.29 5.74 -36.19
N LYS A 18 -12.60 5.82 -36.40
CA LYS A 18 -13.22 5.67 -37.74
C LYS A 18 -12.72 6.72 -38.74
N LEU A 19 -12.40 7.92 -38.26
CA LEU A 19 -11.86 9.01 -39.09
C LEU A 19 -10.34 8.91 -39.30
N GLY A 20 -9.69 7.84 -38.84
CA GLY A 20 -8.23 7.64 -38.98
C GLY A 20 -7.41 8.35 -37.90
N GLY A 21 -8.04 9.02 -36.93
CA GLY A 21 -7.30 9.75 -35.89
C GLY A 21 -6.39 8.86 -35.03
N GLY A 22 -6.69 7.55 -35.00
CA GLY A 22 -5.82 6.55 -34.40
C GLY A 22 -4.40 6.57 -34.94
N ASP A 23 -4.19 6.85 -36.23
CA ASP A 23 -2.86 6.80 -36.87
C ASP A 23 -1.98 8.01 -36.50
N GLU A 24 -2.58 9.07 -35.96
CA GLU A 24 -1.92 10.33 -35.61
C GLU A 24 -1.46 10.39 -34.14
N VAL A 25 -1.68 9.32 -33.38
CA VAL A 25 -1.43 9.27 -31.93
C VAL A 25 -0.63 8.05 -31.53
N ASP A 26 0.20 8.17 -30.50
CA ASP A 26 0.99 7.06 -29.96
C ASP A 26 0.18 6.27 -28.93
N ILE A 27 -0.71 6.96 -28.20
CA ILE A 27 -1.41 6.44 -27.02
C ILE A 27 -2.88 6.81 -27.09
N ILE A 28 -3.76 5.86 -26.77
CA ILE A 28 -5.19 6.14 -26.59
C ILE A 28 -5.41 6.53 -25.13
N SER A 29 -5.99 7.72 -24.92
CA SER A 29 -6.33 8.25 -23.61
C SER A 29 -7.84 8.34 -23.40
N TRP A 30 -8.24 8.21 -22.15
CA TRP A 30 -9.62 8.18 -21.72
C TRP A 30 -9.72 8.67 -20.27
N HIS A 31 -10.85 9.26 -19.89
CA HIS A 31 -11.12 9.66 -18.51
C HIS A 31 -12.19 8.77 -17.92
N HIS A 32 -11.89 8.15 -16.78
CA HIS A 32 -12.89 7.42 -16.02
C HIS A 32 -12.76 7.64 -14.53
N TYR A 33 -13.89 7.98 -13.94
CA TYR A 33 -14.10 8.16 -12.52
C TYR A 33 -14.88 6.96 -11.99
N PRO A 34 -14.21 5.95 -11.41
CA PRO A 34 -14.94 4.83 -10.83
C PRO A 34 -15.88 5.31 -9.73
N GLY A 35 -17.01 4.61 -9.58
CA GLY A 35 -17.80 4.69 -8.37
C GLY A 35 -17.04 4.13 -7.16
N ARG A 36 -17.76 3.86 -6.07
CA ARG A 36 -17.21 3.28 -4.82
C ARG A 36 -16.46 1.94 -4.98
N MET A 37 -16.70 1.23 -6.08
CA MET A 37 -16.05 -0.05 -6.39
C MET A 37 -15.24 0.10 -7.67
N PRO A 38 -13.92 0.30 -7.59
CA PRO A 38 -13.06 0.37 -8.77
C PRO A 38 -13.14 -0.84 -9.70
N GLU A 39 -13.60 -2.00 -9.22
CA GLU A 39 -13.89 -3.17 -10.06
C GLU A 39 -15.00 -2.93 -11.09
N GLU A 40 -15.86 -1.93 -10.88
CA GLU A 40 -16.91 -1.53 -11.84
C GLU A 40 -16.32 -0.91 -13.12
N MET A 41 -15.03 -0.55 -13.14
CA MET A 41 -14.34 -0.08 -14.35
C MET A 41 -14.16 -1.17 -15.42
N VAL A 42 -14.21 -2.44 -15.02
CA VAL A 42 -13.80 -3.57 -15.87
C VAL A 42 -14.57 -3.65 -17.20
N PRO A 43 -15.91 -3.57 -17.23
CA PRO A 43 -16.66 -3.62 -18.49
C PRO A 43 -16.28 -2.47 -19.45
N GLU A 44 -15.98 -1.29 -18.91
CA GLU A 44 -15.60 -0.14 -19.72
C GLU A 44 -14.20 -0.31 -20.33
N ILE A 45 -13.23 -0.78 -19.54
CA ILE A 45 -11.88 -1.08 -20.05
C ILE A 45 -11.97 -2.09 -21.20
N ILE A 46 -12.77 -3.15 -21.04
CA ILE A 46 -13.00 -4.15 -22.09
C ILE A 46 -13.64 -3.51 -23.31
N GLY A 47 -14.65 -2.66 -23.14
CA GLY A 47 -15.34 -1.98 -24.23
C GLY A 47 -14.43 -1.02 -25.01
N VAL A 48 -13.58 -0.26 -24.32
CA VAL A 48 -12.57 0.62 -24.93
C VAL A 48 -11.55 -0.19 -25.72
N ARG A 49 -11.03 -1.28 -25.15
CA ARG A 49 -10.09 -2.18 -25.83
C ARG A 49 -10.70 -2.84 -27.07
N ASP A 50 -11.97 -3.25 -27.00
CA ASP A 50 -12.70 -3.79 -28.15
C ASP A 50 -12.86 -2.75 -29.28
N VAL A 51 -13.18 -1.49 -28.94
CA VAL A 51 -13.20 -0.40 -29.92
C VAL A 51 -11.82 -0.20 -30.54
N MET A 52 -10.74 -0.16 -29.75
CA MET A 52 -9.38 -0.04 -30.27
C MET A 52 -9.05 -1.17 -31.26
N ALA A 53 -9.38 -2.42 -30.91
CA ALA A 53 -9.14 -3.58 -31.75
C ALA A 53 -9.92 -3.51 -33.08
N ARG A 54 -11.20 -3.12 -33.04
CA ARG A 54 -12.07 -2.99 -34.24
C ARG A 54 -11.53 -2.02 -35.28
N TYR A 55 -10.78 -1.00 -34.87
CA TYR A 55 -10.19 0.00 -35.76
C TYR A 55 -8.67 -0.17 -35.94
N GLY A 56 -8.12 -1.35 -35.63
CA GLY A 56 -6.71 -1.67 -35.88
C GLY A 56 -5.71 -1.02 -34.91
N GLN A 57 -6.17 -0.43 -33.81
CA GLN A 57 -5.35 0.28 -32.82
C GLN A 57 -5.15 -0.53 -31.52
N GLY A 58 -5.50 -1.83 -31.52
CA GLY A 58 -5.48 -2.69 -30.33
C GLY A 58 -4.09 -2.87 -29.69
N GLY A 59 -3.01 -2.67 -30.46
CA GLY A 59 -1.63 -2.76 -29.96
C GLY A 59 -1.12 -1.50 -29.27
N LYS A 60 -1.90 -0.42 -29.22
CA LYS A 60 -1.48 0.84 -28.57
C LYS A 60 -1.69 0.79 -27.06
N PRO A 61 -0.86 1.49 -26.27
CA PRO A 61 -1.11 1.73 -24.87
C PRO A 61 -2.47 2.40 -24.64
N LEU A 62 -3.12 2.03 -23.54
CA LEU A 62 -4.33 2.68 -23.04
C LEU A 62 -4.01 3.35 -21.72
N TRP A 63 -4.24 4.66 -21.65
CA TRP A 63 -4.00 5.47 -20.45
C TRP A 63 -5.33 6.06 -19.96
N ASN A 64 -5.60 5.92 -18.65
CA ASN A 64 -6.63 6.69 -17.99
C ASN A 64 -5.99 7.95 -17.41
N THR A 65 -6.05 9.06 -18.14
CA THR A 65 -5.28 10.27 -17.83
C THR A 65 -5.93 11.17 -16.79
N GLU A 66 -7.12 10.82 -16.32
CA GLU A 66 -7.82 11.55 -15.27
C GLU A 66 -8.92 10.65 -14.67
N GLY A 67 -8.83 10.40 -13.37
CA GLY A 67 -9.89 9.70 -12.65
C GLY A 67 -9.72 9.70 -11.15
N ALA A 68 -10.82 9.47 -10.45
CA ALA A 68 -10.88 9.40 -9.00
C ALA A 68 -12.07 8.56 -8.57
N VAL A 69 -11.99 7.98 -7.38
CA VAL A 69 -13.16 7.35 -6.78
C VAL A 69 -14.16 8.44 -6.40
N SER A 70 -15.36 8.39 -6.97
CA SER A 70 -16.37 9.44 -6.81
C SER A 70 -17.49 9.08 -5.81
N TYR A 71 -17.92 10.10 -5.05
CA TYR A 71 -19.07 10.11 -4.16
C TYR A 71 -20.32 10.74 -4.75
N MET A 72 -20.38 11.08 -6.05
CA MET A 72 -21.51 11.80 -6.69
C MET A 72 -22.91 11.18 -6.47
N ASN A 73 -23.00 10.01 -5.81
CA ASN A 73 -24.23 9.33 -5.40
C ASN A 73 -24.49 9.30 -3.87
N GLY A 74 -23.84 10.15 -3.07
CA GLY A 74 -24.28 10.47 -1.71
C GLY A 74 -24.04 9.41 -0.62
N LEU A 75 -23.03 8.55 -0.76
CA LEU A 75 -22.61 7.62 0.29
C LEU A 75 -21.17 7.90 0.70
N ASN A 76 -20.99 8.59 1.83
CA ASN A 76 -19.68 8.75 2.46
C ASN A 76 -19.15 7.37 2.86
N LEU A 77 -18.14 6.88 2.14
CA LEU A 77 -17.44 5.66 2.53
C LEU A 77 -16.68 5.91 3.83
N PRO A 78 -16.66 4.94 4.76
CA PRO A 78 -15.71 4.94 5.87
C PRO A 78 -14.27 5.15 5.36
N MET A 79 -13.45 5.87 6.12
CA MET A 79 -12.12 6.31 5.70
C MET A 79 -11.18 5.15 5.30
N ASP A 80 -11.31 3.99 5.96
CA ASP A 80 -10.62 2.75 5.63
C ASP A 80 -11.04 2.17 4.27
N GLN A 81 -12.32 2.31 3.91
CA GLN A 81 -12.83 1.92 2.61
C GLN A 81 -12.39 2.89 1.49
N GLN A 82 -12.25 4.18 1.81
CA GLN A 82 -11.68 5.16 0.88
C GLN A 82 -10.22 4.81 0.56
N ALA A 83 -9.41 4.53 1.59
CA ALA A 83 -8.02 4.08 1.43
C ALA A 83 -7.91 2.83 0.56
N GLY A 84 -8.76 1.83 0.81
CA GLY A 84 -8.86 0.64 -0.03
C GLY A 84 -9.28 0.94 -1.48
N ALA A 85 -10.18 1.88 -1.70
CA ALA A 85 -10.65 2.26 -3.03
C ALA A 85 -9.56 2.96 -3.86
N VAL A 86 -8.73 3.82 -3.26
CA VAL A 86 -7.58 4.44 -3.94
C VAL A 86 -6.64 3.35 -4.48
N SER A 87 -6.20 2.43 -3.62
CA SER A 87 -5.29 1.35 -4.03
C SER A 87 -5.88 0.51 -5.17
N ARG A 88 -7.17 0.15 -5.07
CA ARG A 88 -7.87 -0.66 -6.08
C ARG A 88 -8.06 0.09 -7.40
N ALA A 89 -8.20 1.41 -7.40
CA ALA A 89 -8.26 2.22 -8.61
C ALA A 89 -6.97 2.19 -9.44
N TYR A 90 -5.83 1.86 -8.84
CA TYR A 90 -4.58 1.58 -9.57
C TYR A 90 -4.48 0.10 -9.96
N LEU A 91 -4.73 -0.80 -9.01
CA LEU A 91 -4.52 -2.25 -9.19
C LEU A 91 -5.48 -2.87 -10.23
N VAL A 92 -6.75 -2.48 -10.20
CA VAL A 92 -7.77 -3.04 -11.11
C VAL A 92 -7.43 -2.71 -12.55
N PRO A 93 -7.35 -1.44 -13.01
CA PRO A 93 -7.08 -1.16 -14.42
C PRO A 93 -5.73 -1.71 -14.88
N TRP A 94 -4.69 -1.67 -14.04
CA TRP A 94 -3.41 -2.28 -14.36
C TRP A 94 -3.52 -3.78 -14.65
N SER A 95 -4.37 -4.50 -13.90
CA SER A 95 -4.64 -5.94 -14.12
C SER A 95 -5.43 -6.28 -15.40
N PHE A 96 -5.89 -5.26 -16.12
CA PHE A 96 -6.49 -5.35 -17.46
C PHE A 96 -5.64 -4.65 -18.53
N GLY A 97 -4.37 -4.37 -18.22
CA GLY A 97 -3.40 -3.82 -19.16
C GLY A 97 -3.56 -2.32 -19.42
N VAL A 98 -4.23 -1.56 -18.55
CA VAL A 98 -4.11 -0.09 -18.58
C VAL A 98 -2.72 0.27 -18.05
N GLU A 99 -1.97 1.05 -18.82
CA GLU A 99 -0.56 1.30 -18.55
C GLU A 99 -0.32 2.57 -17.71
N ASN A 100 -1.33 3.43 -17.59
CA ASN A 100 -1.26 4.63 -16.78
C ASN A 100 -2.63 4.98 -16.20
N PHE A 101 -2.65 5.38 -14.93
CA PHE A 101 -3.80 5.97 -14.26
C PHE A 101 -3.35 7.22 -13.51
N THR A 102 -3.91 8.38 -13.85
CA THR A 102 -3.62 9.65 -13.18
C THR A 102 -4.77 10.01 -12.24
N TRP A 103 -4.45 10.09 -10.94
CA TRP A 103 -5.43 10.49 -9.93
C TRP A 103 -5.82 11.96 -10.08
N TYR A 104 -7.12 12.23 -10.11
CA TYR A 104 -7.69 13.58 -10.05
C TYR A 104 -8.37 13.82 -8.70
N CYS A 105 -7.80 14.60 -7.80
CA CYS A 105 -6.42 15.07 -7.82
C CYS A 105 -5.83 14.97 -6.42
N TRP A 106 -4.55 15.32 -6.31
CA TRP A 106 -3.83 15.24 -5.04
C TRP A 106 -4.47 16.15 -3.98
N ASP A 107 -4.84 17.36 -4.38
CA ASP A 107 -5.42 18.42 -3.58
C ASP A 107 -6.61 19.05 -4.32
N ILE A 108 -7.84 18.82 -3.85
CA ILE A 108 -9.01 19.62 -4.27
C ILE A 108 -9.31 20.66 -3.20
N PHE A 109 -9.22 21.93 -3.59
CA PHE A 109 -9.62 23.06 -2.77
C PHE A 109 -11.07 23.45 -3.09
N ASP A 110 -12.00 23.02 -2.24
CA ASP A 110 -13.32 23.66 -2.08
C ASP A 110 -14.13 23.11 -0.88
N GLY A 111 -13.66 22.06 -0.20
CA GLY A 111 -14.40 21.45 0.91
C GLY A 111 -15.70 20.76 0.47
N ASN A 112 -15.85 20.51 -0.83
CA ASN A 112 -17.01 19.88 -1.47
C ASN A 112 -16.57 18.96 -2.61
N SER A 113 -15.48 18.21 -2.42
CA SER A 113 -15.05 17.27 -3.45
C SER A 113 -16.02 16.09 -3.49
N ASP A 114 -16.58 15.84 -4.66
CA ASP A 114 -17.34 14.62 -4.95
C ASP A 114 -16.39 13.41 -5.13
N TYR A 115 -15.17 13.45 -4.58
CA TYR A 115 -14.08 12.51 -4.83
C TYR A 115 -13.27 12.19 -3.57
N VAL A 116 -12.62 11.02 -3.54
CA VAL A 116 -11.67 10.69 -2.47
C VAL A 116 -10.44 11.60 -2.54
N ASP A 117 -10.22 12.42 -1.50
CA ASP A 117 -9.06 13.31 -1.40
C ASP A 117 -7.82 12.59 -0.87
N LEU A 118 -6.65 12.85 -1.49
CA LEU A 118 -5.35 12.32 -1.04
C LEU A 118 -4.64 13.25 -0.04
N SER A 119 -5.00 14.53 0.00
CA SER A 119 -4.47 15.51 0.94
C SER A 119 -5.55 16.49 1.37
N PHE A 120 -5.43 17.00 2.60
CA PHE A 120 -6.26 18.10 3.07
C PHE A 120 -5.62 19.44 2.73
N SER A 121 -6.44 20.35 2.19
CA SER A 121 -6.06 21.74 1.94
C SER A 121 -7.13 22.68 2.50
N ARG A 122 -6.87 23.38 3.61
CA ARG A 122 -7.82 24.37 4.16
C ARG A 122 -7.87 25.67 3.36
N THR A 123 -6.85 25.96 2.55
CA THR A 123 -6.76 27.13 1.65
C THR A 123 -6.18 26.72 0.30
N PRO A 124 -6.28 27.51 -0.79
CA PRO A 124 -5.80 27.09 -2.11
C PRO A 124 -4.27 26.91 -2.22
N PHE A 125 -3.52 27.19 -1.13
CA PHE A 125 -2.06 27.21 -1.13
C PHE A 125 -1.42 26.69 0.18
N GLN A 126 -2.19 26.00 1.05
CA GLN A 126 -1.64 25.36 2.25
C GLN A 126 -2.02 23.89 2.31
N TYR A 127 -1.02 23.04 2.07
CA TYR A 127 -1.07 21.62 2.35
C TYR A 127 -1.02 21.42 3.85
N ASP A 128 -2.12 20.94 4.43
CA ASP A 128 -2.21 20.77 5.88
C ASP A 128 -1.72 19.41 6.33
N SER A 129 -2.15 18.35 5.65
CA SER A 129 -1.78 16.97 5.98
C SER A 129 -2.20 15.98 4.89
N ILE A 130 -1.48 14.87 4.80
CA ILE A 130 -1.86 13.72 3.98
C ILE A 130 -3.09 13.03 4.61
N THR A 131 -4.05 12.58 3.78
CA THR A 131 -5.21 11.82 4.25
C THR A 131 -4.84 10.32 4.34
N PRO A 132 -5.62 9.47 5.05
CA PRO A 132 -5.41 8.02 5.00
C PRO A 132 -5.48 7.44 3.57
N PRO A 133 -6.37 7.90 2.67
CA PRO A 133 -6.29 7.59 1.24
C PRO A 133 -4.99 8.02 0.55
N GLY A 134 -4.42 9.17 0.91
CA GLY A 134 -3.09 9.59 0.45
C GLY A 134 -1.96 8.67 0.92
N ILE A 135 -2.00 8.23 2.17
CA ILE A 135 -1.05 7.22 2.70
C ILE A 135 -1.21 5.90 1.92
N ALA A 136 -2.44 5.48 1.64
CA ALA A 136 -2.70 4.28 0.84
C ALA A 136 -2.18 4.40 -0.60
N TYR A 137 -2.26 5.59 -1.22
CA TYR A 137 -1.61 5.87 -2.49
C TYR A 137 -0.09 5.68 -2.39
N GLN A 138 0.55 6.28 -1.37
CA GLN A 138 1.99 6.12 -1.15
C GLN A 138 2.38 4.65 -1.00
N GLN A 139 1.68 3.89 -0.13
CA GLN A 139 1.95 2.47 0.06
C GLN A 139 1.75 1.68 -1.22
N THR A 140 0.68 1.94 -1.97
CA THR A 140 0.45 1.28 -3.27
C THR A 140 1.57 1.60 -4.26
N ALA A 141 2.03 2.85 -4.35
CA ALA A 141 3.14 3.22 -5.22
C ALA A 141 4.45 2.52 -4.81
N GLU A 142 4.75 2.44 -3.51
CA GLU A 142 5.89 1.68 -2.98
C GLU A 142 5.78 0.17 -3.26
N TRP A 143 4.56 -0.37 -3.29
CA TRP A 143 4.35 -1.78 -3.58
C TRP A 143 4.55 -2.13 -5.06
N LEU A 144 4.25 -1.19 -5.94
CA LEU A 144 4.24 -1.43 -7.38
C LEU A 144 5.50 -0.92 -8.09
N SER A 145 6.22 0.03 -7.50
CA SER A 145 7.43 0.60 -8.09
C SER A 145 8.51 -0.47 -8.31
N GLY A 146 8.89 -0.66 -9.57
CA GLY A 146 9.85 -1.69 -10.00
C GLY A 146 9.30 -3.12 -9.97
N ALA A 147 8.04 -3.33 -9.54
CA ALA A 147 7.38 -4.62 -9.60
C ALA A 147 6.85 -4.89 -11.03
N SER A 148 6.67 -6.17 -11.35
CA SER A 148 5.91 -6.59 -12.53
C SER A 148 4.76 -7.51 -12.11
N MET A 149 3.61 -7.34 -12.76
CA MET A 149 2.48 -8.24 -12.55
C MET A 149 2.76 -9.58 -13.24
N VAL A 150 2.72 -10.66 -12.47
CA VAL A 150 2.88 -12.03 -12.98
C VAL A 150 1.53 -12.59 -13.37
N SER A 151 0.54 -12.45 -12.49
CA SER A 151 -0.79 -13.00 -12.71
C SER A 151 -1.86 -12.23 -11.94
N ARG A 152 -3.10 -12.38 -12.41
CA ARG A 152 -4.33 -11.92 -11.74
C ARG A 152 -5.28 -13.09 -11.62
N SER A 153 -5.97 -13.20 -10.48
CA SER A 153 -7.10 -14.11 -10.32
C SER A 153 -8.20 -13.49 -9.46
N VAL A 154 -9.44 -13.95 -9.66
CA VAL A 154 -10.58 -13.62 -8.79
C VAL A 154 -11.31 -14.92 -8.46
N THR A 155 -11.22 -15.36 -7.21
CA THR A 155 -11.83 -16.61 -6.74
C THR A 155 -12.70 -16.32 -5.54
N ASN A 156 -13.98 -16.71 -5.57
CA ASN A 156 -14.95 -16.43 -4.50
C ASN A 156 -15.02 -14.93 -4.09
N GLY A 157 -14.78 -14.04 -5.06
CA GLY A 157 -14.76 -12.59 -4.86
C GLY A 157 -13.47 -12.04 -4.24
N VAL A 158 -12.49 -12.89 -3.92
CA VAL A 158 -11.14 -12.46 -3.51
C VAL A 158 -10.32 -12.22 -4.75
N TRP A 159 -9.82 -10.99 -4.88
CA TRP A 159 -8.85 -10.62 -5.90
C TRP A 159 -7.45 -10.96 -5.41
N THR A 160 -6.63 -11.46 -6.32
CA THR A 160 -5.21 -11.72 -6.07
C THR A 160 -4.42 -11.26 -7.28
N ILE A 161 -3.46 -10.37 -7.04
CA ILE A 161 -2.45 -9.97 -8.02
C ILE A 161 -1.11 -10.50 -7.53
N GLU A 162 -0.51 -11.39 -8.30
CA GLU A 162 0.86 -11.86 -8.06
C GLU A 162 1.86 -10.90 -8.69
N LEU A 163 2.89 -10.57 -7.93
CA LEU A 163 3.94 -9.62 -8.29
C LEU A 163 5.30 -10.31 -8.23
N ALA A 164 6.14 -10.06 -9.23
CA ALA A 164 7.58 -10.23 -9.11
C ALA A 164 8.18 -8.89 -8.67
N ARG A 165 8.87 -8.88 -7.54
CA ARG A 165 9.41 -7.68 -6.90
C ARG A 165 10.90 -7.47 -7.23
N PRO A 166 11.39 -6.21 -7.14
CA PRO A 166 12.83 -5.94 -7.16
C PRO A 166 13.55 -6.78 -6.08
N GLY A 167 14.68 -7.39 -6.43
CA GLY A 167 15.40 -8.33 -5.55
C GLY A 167 15.05 -9.80 -5.77
N GLY A 168 14.09 -10.11 -6.65
CA GLY A 168 13.85 -11.47 -7.15
C GLY A 168 12.90 -12.32 -6.30
N TYR A 169 12.18 -11.71 -5.36
CA TYR A 169 11.16 -12.40 -4.55
C TYR A 169 9.75 -12.14 -5.08
N GLN A 170 8.81 -13.02 -4.72
CA GLN A 170 7.39 -12.89 -5.08
C GLN A 170 6.58 -12.17 -3.99
N ALA A 171 5.51 -11.51 -4.39
CA ALA A 171 4.52 -10.98 -3.47
C ALA A 171 3.10 -11.10 -4.05
N TRP A 172 2.09 -11.01 -3.21
CA TRP A 172 0.69 -11.08 -3.60
C TRP A 172 -0.10 -9.94 -2.98
N VAL A 173 -0.77 -9.15 -3.80
CA VAL A 173 -1.75 -8.18 -3.32
C VAL A 173 -3.11 -8.87 -3.30
N VAL A 174 -3.75 -8.91 -2.12
CA VAL A 174 -5.03 -9.58 -1.91
C VAL A 174 -6.07 -8.64 -1.32
N TRP A 175 -7.31 -8.70 -1.82
CA TRP A 175 -8.45 -7.94 -1.27
C TRP A 175 -9.79 -8.58 -1.63
N ARG A 176 -10.85 -8.15 -0.95
CA ARG A 176 -12.24 -8.55 -1.22
C ARG A 176 -13.16 -7.33 -1.17
N PRO A 177 -13.67 -6.86 -2.33
CA PRO A 177 -14.54 -5.67 -2.39
C PRO A 177 -15.84 -5.82 -1.60
N ALA A 178 -16.40 -7.02 -1.58
CA ALA A 178 -17.68 -7.34 -0.95
C ALA A 178 -17.61 -7.47 0.59
N GLY A 179 -16.54 -6.99 1.23
CA GLY A 179 -16.34 -7.02 2.68
C GLY A 179 -15.45 -8.17 3.16
N TRP A 180 -15.33 -8.27 4.48
CA TRP A 180 -14.39 -9.16 5.15
C TRP A 180 -14.74 -10.64 5.00
N ALA A 181 -13.72 -11.46 4.72
CA ALA A 181 -13.83 -12.92 4.73
C ALA A 181 -12.47 -13.55 5.08
N PRO A 182 -12.44 -14.78 5.63
CA PRO A 182 -11.21 -15.52 5.76
C PRO A 182 -10.66 -15.90 4.38
N PHE A 183 -9.36 -15.70 4.18
CA PHE A 183 -8.60 -16.12 3.02
C PHE A 183 -7.50 -17.08 3.47
N LEU A 184 -7.58 -18.32 3.01
CA LEU A 184 -6.55 -19.32 3.24
C LEU A 184 -5.37 -19.03 2.32
N VAL A 185 -4.21 -18.73 2.91
CA VAL A 185 -2.99 -18.47 2.14
C VAL A 185 -2.45 -19.79 1.62
N PRO A 186 -2.22 -19.95 0.31
CA PRO A 186 -1.58 -21.14 -0.22
C PRO A 186 -0.20 -21.34 0.42
N GLY A 187 0.04 -22.52 1.01
CA GLY A 187 1.29 -22.78 1.74
C GLY A 187 2.54 -22.68 0.87
N ASN A 188 2.42 -22.92 -0.44
CA ASN A 188 3.52 -22.77 -1.40
C ASN A 188 3.92 -21.31 -1.68
N TRP A 189 3.15 -20.31 -1.23
CA TRP A 189 3.55 -18.91 -1.33
C TRP A 189 4.69 -18.56 -0.37
N ASN A 190 4.88 -19.33 0.72
CA ASN A 190 5.93 -19.13 1.72
C ASN A 190 5.99 -17.67 2.22
N ILE A 191 4.84 -17.14 2.64
CA ILE A 191 4.71 -15.76 3.10
C ILE A 191 5.41 -15.58 4.44
N GLY A 192 6.28 -14.58 4.52
CA GLY A 192 6.92 -14.16 5.76
C GLY A 192 6.18 -13.02 6.43
N GLN A 193 5.70 -12.05 5.65
CA GLN A 193 5.11 -10.83 6.20
C GLN A 193 3.91 -10.32 5.39
N VAL A 194 3.10 -9.52 6.07
CA VAL A 194 1.95 -8.80 5.52
C VAL A 194 2.14 -7.30 5.76
N ARG A 195 2.00 -6.50 4.70
CA ARG A 195 1.94 -5.04 4.74
C ARG A 195 0.51 -4.56 4.49
N ASP A 196 0.11 -3.52 5.22
CA ASP A 196 -1.19 -2.85 5.05
C ASP A 196 -1.05 -1.44 4.42
N LEU A 197 -2.17 -0.88 4.00
CA LEU A 197 -2.23 0.45 3.36
C LEU A 197 -1.93 1.62 4.30
N GLY A 198 -1.88 1.39 5.62
CA GLY A 198 -1.43 2.39 6.59
C GLY A 198 0.09 2.40 6.77
N GLY A 199 0.82 1.49 6.11
CA GLY A 199 2.27 1.31 6.25
C GLY A 199 2.65 0.31 7.36
N GLY A 200 1.67 -0.30 8.03
CA GLY A 200 1.92 -1.33 9.02
C GLY A 200 2.51 -2.58 8.39
N THR A 201 3.43 -3.24 9.13
CA THR A 201 4.05 -4.51 8.74
C THR A 201 3.95 -5.50 9.89
N SER A 202 3.48 -6.71 9.59
CA SER A 202 3.28 -7.79 10.56
C SER A 202 3.75 -9.15 10.03
N PRO A 203 4.23 -10.07 10.90
CA PRO A 203 4.57 -11.42 10.48
C PRO A 203 3.33 -12.20 10.04
N PHE A 204 3.47 -13.02 9.01
CA PHE A 204 2.48 -14.04 8.67
C PHE A 204 2.84 -15.36 9.37
N LEU A 205 2.00 -15.76 10.33
CA LEU A 205 2.24 -16.95 11.15
C LEU A 205 1.63 -18.24 10.57
N GLY A 206 1.13 -18.19 9.33
CA GLY A 206 0.53 -19.33 8.65
C GLY A 206 -1.00 -19.40 8.73
N GLY A 207 -1.58 -20.27 7.90
CA GLY A 207 -3.02 -20.51 7.86
C GLY A 207 -3.79 -19.49 7.02
N SER A 208 -4.55 -18.63 7.67
CA SER A 208 -5.48 -17.71 7.01
C SER A 208 -5.35 -16.28 7.52
N LEU A 209 -5.66 -15.30 6.66
CA LEU A 209 -5.87 -13.91 7.06
C LEU A 209 -7.31 -13.47 6.79
N SER A 210 -7.76 -12.43 7.49
CA SER A 210 -9.00 -11.74 7.14
C SER A 210 -8.72 -10.74 6.02
N VAL A 211 -9.35 -10.90 4.86
CA VAL A 211 -9.23 -9.98 3.72
C VAL A 211 -10.52 -9.18 3.56
N GLY A 212 -10.38 -7.87 3.40
CA GLY A 212 -11.50 -6.93 3.22
C GLY A 212 -11.30 -6.01 2.02
N PRO A 213 -12.04 -4.90 1.93
CA PRO A 213 -11.95 -3.95 0.82
C PRO A 213 -10.62 -3.20 0.73
N ALA A 214 -9.81 -3.22 1.80
CA ALA A 214 -8.45 -2.66 1.81
C ALA A 214 -7.44 -3.73 1.39
N PRO A 215 -6.71 -3.54 0.27
CA PRO A 215 -5.65 -4.45 -0.13
C PRO A 215 -4.55 -4.64 0.92
N GLN A 216 -4.02 -5.85 0.97
CA GLN A 216 -2.85 -6.21 1.77
C GLN A 216 -1.80 -6.84 0.86
N LEU A 217 -0.53 -6.50 1.06
CA LEU A 217 0.59 -7.10 0.35
C LEU A 217 1.19 -8.22 1.21
N LEU A 218 1.18 -9.44 0.69
CA LEU A 218 1.80 -10.61 1.29
C LEU A 218 3.13 -10.83 0.60
N GLU A 219 4.24 -10.79 1.32
CA GLU A 219 5.58 -10.93 0.74
C GLU A 219 6.17 -12.31 1.07
N GLN A 220 6.66 -12.97 0.03
CA GLN A 220 7.42 -14.20 0.18
C GLN A 220 8.68 -13.96 1.01
N GLY A 221 8.99 -14.86 1.92
CA GLY A 221 10.25 -14.83 2.66
C GLY A 221 10.14 -15.43 4.05
N VAL A 222 11.26 -15.39 4.77
CA VAL A 222 11.28 -15.63 6.21
C VAL A 222 11.15 -14.27 6.86
N TRP A 223 10.18 -14.11 7.74
CA TRP A 223 10.13 -12.90 8.56
C TRP A 223 11.37 -12.86 9.43
N THR A 224 12.23 -11.86 9.18
CA THR A 224 13.50 -11.77 9.89
C THR A 224 13.34 -11.08 11.24
N GLY A 225 12.27 -10.29 11.41
CA GLY A 225 12.01 -9.47 12.60
C GLY A 225 12.92 -8.25 12.72
N LEU A 226 13.68 -7.94 11.67
CA LEU A 226 14.63 -6.82 11.60
C LEU A 226 13.97 -5.52 11.15
N GLU A 227 12.69 -5.56 10.79
CA GLU A 227 11.94 -4.41 10.31
C GLU A 227 11.57 -3.50 11.51
N GLN A 228 11.75 -2.18 11.37
CA GLN A 228 11.37 -1.17 12.39
C GLN A 228 9.89 -1.33 12.80
N ALA A 229 9.58 -1.10 14.08
CA ALA A 229 8.23 -1.35 14.61
C ALA A 229 7.24 -0.22 14.28
N ASP A 230 7.72 1.01 14.11
CA ASP A 230 6.92 2.21 13.82
C ASP A 230 7.39 2.97 12.57
N GLY A 231 8.31 2.40 11.79
CA GLY A 231 8.88 3.03 10.59
C GLY A 231 9.82 4.22 10.87
N GLY A 232 10.06 4.57 12.13
CA GLY A 232 11.00 5.62 12.53
C GLY A 232 12.45 5.13 12.62
N THR A 233 13.42 6.05 12.50
CA THR A 233 14.86 5.77 12.70
C THR A 233 15.38 6.27 14.05
N ASP A 234 14.51 6.83 14.89
CA ASP A 234 14.87 7.46 16.16
C ASP A 234 15.25 6.48 17.27
N CYS A 235 14.99 5.19 17.05
CA CYS A 235 15.47 4.10 17.90
C CYS A 235 16.05 2.98 17.04
N THR A 236 17.22 2.46 17.43
CA THR A 236 17.89 1.36 16.74
C THR A 236 18.46 0.34 17.72
N VAL A 237 18.60 -0.91 17.27
CA VAL A 237 19.21 -2.01 18.04
C VAL A 237 20.33 -2.65 17.23
N ALA A 238 21.52 -2.81 17.83
CA ALA A 238 22.67 -3.43 17.17
C ALA A 238 23.57 -4.24 18.14
N PRO A 239 24.06 -5.43 17.76
CA PRO A 239 23.65 -6.20 16.58
C PRO A 239 22.18 -6.63 16.65
N ASN A 240 21.54 -6.72 15.49
CA ASN A 240 20.19 -7.24 15.31
C ASN A 240 20.13 -7.92 13.92
N PRO A 241 19.94 -9.24 13.82
CA PRO A 241 19.67 -10.18 14.90
C PRO A 241 20.87 -10.30 15.86
N THR A 242 20.65 -10.80 17.07
CA THR A 242 21.71 -11.03 18.05
C THR A 242 21.68 -12.45 18.60
N THR A 243 22.87 -13.02 18.84
CA THR A 243 23.09 -14.21 19.70
C THR A 243 23.68 -13.80 21.06
N GLY A 244 23.81 -12.49 21.31
CA GLY A 244 24.65 -11.92 22.36
C GLY A 244 24.18 -10.56 22.84
N ALA A 245 25.08 -9.81 23.48
CA ALA A 245 24.80 -8.45 23.92
C ALA A 245 24.42 -7.55 22.75
N PHE A 246 23.44 -6.69 22.98
CA PHE A 246 22.95 -5.74 22.00
C PHE A 246 22.86 -4.34 22.61
N THR A 247 22.90 -3.33 21.76
CA THR A 247 22.87 -1.92 22.14
C THR A 247 21.60 -1.31 21.59
N ILE A 248 20.78 -0.74 22.47
CA ILE A 248 19.66 0.13 22.11
C ILE A 248 20.21 1.56 21.99
N SER A 249 19.95 2.25 20.89
CA SER A 249 20.39 3.65 20.67
C SER A 249 19.22 4.53 20.26
N TRP A 250 19.21 5.80 20.69
CA TRP A 250 18.14 6.75 20.42
C TRP A 250 18.66 8.18 20.18
N SER A 251 17.83 9.02 19.56
CA SER A 251 18.20 10.38 19.12
C SER A 251 17.82 11.51 20.10
N THR A 252 16.99 11.25 21.10
CA THR A 252 16.52 12.30 22.03
C THR A 252 17.54 12.70 23.09
N ASP A 253 17.54 13.99 23.43
CA ASP A 253 18.27 14.52 24.57
C ASP A 253 17.57 14.18 25.91
N GLY A 254 18.36 13.99 26.95
CA GLY A 254 17.87 13.73 28.30
C GLY A 254 17.60 12.26 28.62
N PRO A 255 17.14 11.98 29.86
CA PRO A 255 16.88 10.62 30.31
C PRO A 255 15.62 10.03 29.68
N VAL A 256 15.67 8.75 29.32
CA VAL A 256 14.57 7.97 28.74
C VAL A 256 14.30 6.71 29.55
N ASP A 257 13.07 6.25 29.51
CA ASP A 257 12.65 4.94 29.97
C ASP A 257 12.69 3.96 28.79
N LEU A 258 13.44 2.88 28.96
CA LEU A 258 13.55 1.79 28.01
C LEU A 258 12.67 0.63 28.44
N GLY A 259 12.00 -0.01 27.49
CA GLY A 259 11.22 -1.21 27.72
C GLY A 259 11.55 -2.29 26.70
N LEU A 260 11.61 -3.54 27.15
CA LEU A 260 11.71 -4.73 26.32
C LEU A 260 10.46 -5.57 26.58
N TYR A 261 9.73 -5.90 25.53
CA TYR A 261 8.47 -6.64 25.59
C TYR A 261 8.53 -7.83 24.64
N THR A 262 7.80 -8.89 24.98
CA THR A 262 7.50 -9.97 24.03
C THR A 262 6.69 -9.43 22.84
N ALA A 263 6.63 -10.19 21.74
CA ALA A 263 5.76 -9.85 20.61
C ALA A 263 4.26 -9.73 20.98
N SER A 264 3.81 -10.31 22.10
CA SER A 264 2.45 -10.17 22.62
C SER A 264 2.26 -8.99 23.58
N GLY A 265 3.28 -8.15 23.76
CA GLY A 265 3.21 -6.93 24.59
C GLY A 265 3.46 -7.15 26.08
N HIS A 266 3.83 -8.36 26.51
CA HIS A 266 4.19 -8.59 27.91
C HIS A 266 5.59 -8.04 28.19
N ALA A 267 5.73 -7.24 29.26
CA ALA A 267 7.01 -6.68 29.67
C ALA A 267 7.98 -7.79 30.09
N VAL A 268 9.18 -7.77 29.51
CA VAL A 268 10.30 -8.67 29.81
C VAL A 268 11.28 -7.97 30.74
N ARG A 269 11.69 -6.74 30.38
CA ARG A 269 12.56 -5.88 31.20
C ARG A 269 12.23 -4.41 30.96
N GLN A 270 12.48 -3.58 31.95
CA GLN A 270 12.33 -2.13 31.86
C GLN A 270 13.48 -1.45 32.59
N TRP A 271 13.93 -0.31 32.08
CA TRP A 271 15.00 0.49 32.65
C TRP A 271 14.56 1.95 32.65
N ALA A 272 14.57 2.59 33.82
CA ALA A 272 14.13 3.97 33.96
C ALA A 272 15.31 4.95 33.99
N GLY A 273 15.10 6.14 33.42
CA GLY A 273 16.04 7.25 33.53
C GLY A 273 17.41 7.02 32.86
N VAL A 274 17.45 6.22 31.80
CA VAL A 274 18.67 5.91 31.06
C VAL A 274 19.09 7.11 30.22
N SER A 275 20.38 7.47 30.24
CA SER A 275 20.91 8.63 29.53
C SER A 275 22.12 8.27 28.66
N GLY A 276 22.55 9.20 27.81
CA GLY A 276 23.74 9.06 26.97
C GLY A 276 23.50 8.51 25.57
N GLY A 277 22.25 8.48 25.10
CA GLY A 277 21.87 8.13 23.71
C GLY A 277 22.03 6.66 23.34
N LYS A 278 22.52 5.81 24.25
CA LYS A 278 22.69 4.38 24.05
C LYS A 278 22.69 3.60 25.36
N PHE A 279 22.27 2.33 25.29
CA PHE A 279 22.23 1.42 26.42
C PHE A 279 22.56 0.00 25.98
N VAL A 280 23.57 -0.60 26.62
CA VAL A 280 23.98 -1.98 26.32
C VAL A 280 23.22 -2.94 27.21
N VAL A 281 22.52 -3.88 26.58
CA VAL A 281 21.77 -4.95 27.24
C VAL A 281 22.53 -6.26 27.01
N ALA A 282 23.02 -6.86 28.10
CA ALA A 282 23.44 -8.24 28.07
C ALA A 282 22.18 -9.13 27.96
N PRO A 283 22.15 -10.09 27.02
CA PRO A 283 20.92 -10.77 26.65
C PRO A 283 20.42 -11.65 27.80
N GLY A 284 21.29 -12.07 28.74
CA GLY A 284 20.92 -13.04 29.77
C GLY A 284 20.31 -14.30 29.14
N GLU A 285 19.34 -14.90 29.83
CA GLU A 285 18.52 -16.01 29.32
C GLU A 285 17.33 -15.53 28.48
N LEU A 286 17.47 -14.51 27.62
CA LEU A 286 16.39 -14.19 26.67
C LEU A 286 16.22 -15.38 25.71
N PRO A 287 15.05 -16.04 25.68
CA PRO A 287 14.82 -17.09 24.69
C PRO A 287 14.95 -16.57 23.26
N ALA A 288 15.27 -17.48 22.33
CA ALA A 288 15.19 -17.16 20.92
C ALA A 288 13.76 -16.71 20.57
N GLY A 289 13.65 -15.61 19.82
CA GLY A 289 12.37 -15.00 19.50
C GLY A 289 12.48 -13.52 19.17
N THR A 290 11.32 -12.91 18.92
CA THR A 290 11.24 -11.49 18.60
C THR A 290 10.60 -10.70 19.74
N TYR A 291 11.20 -9.55 19.99
CA TYR A 291 10.87 -8.63 21.07
C TYR A 291 10.62 -7.24 20.51
N LEU A 292 9.79 -6.48 21.21
CA LEU A 292 9.60 -5.05 21.00
C LEU A 292 10.47 -4.28 21.99
N VAL A 293 11.25 -3.33 21.48
CA VAL A 293 11.98 -2.36 22.27
C VAL A 293 11.23 -1.04 22.21
N SER A 294 10.97 -0.41 23.35
CA SER A 294 10.39 0.93 23.43
C SER A 294 11.35 1.90 24.09
N VAL A 295 11.33 3.14 23.64
CA VAL A 295 11.98 4.30 24.23
C VAL A 295 10.91 5.35 24.53
N HIS A 296 10.84 5.82 25.76
CA HIS A 296 9.91 6.86 26.18
C HIS A 296 10.63 7.94 26.98
N SER A 297 10.46 9.21 26.63
CA SER A 297 11.02 10.32 27.39
C SER A 297 9.95 11.04 28.20
N ALA A 298 10.37 11.81 29.21
CA ALA A 298 9.47 12.58 30.06
C ALA A 298 8.76 13.74 29.33
N ASP A 299 9.33 14.25 28.24
CA ASP A 299 8.75 15.27 27.36
C ASP A 299 7.82 14.67 26.28
N GLY A 300 7.59 13.35 26.32
CA GLY A 300 6.56 12.67 25.53
C GLY A 300 7.03 12.05 24.22
N HIS A 301 8.34 12.04 23.94
CA HIS A 301 8.89 11.30 22.81
C HIS A 301 8.69 9.80 23.01
N ARG A 302 8.24 9.11 21.94
CA ARG A 302 8.02 7.67 21.90
C ARG A 302 8.61 7.10 20.62
N ALA A 303 9.49 6.13 20.74
CA ALA A 303 10.04 5.38 19.61
C ALA A 303 10.04 3.89 19.92
N HIS A 304 9.82 3.07 18.90
CA HIS A 304 9.76 1.62 19.04
C HIS A 304 10.55 0.93 17.94
N THR A 305 11.28 -0.11 18.30
CA THR A 305 11.99 -0.94 17.32
C THR A 305 11.89 -2.42 17.70
N ARG A 306 12.37 -3.31 16.83
CA ARG A 306 12.33 -4.75 17.07
C ARG A 306 13.71 -5.27 17.42
N LEU A 307 13.75 -6.30 18.27
CA LEU A 307 14.94 -7.09 18.58
C LEU A 307 14.66 -8.55 18.25
N VAL A 308 15.59 -9.19 17.54
CA VAL A 308 15.54 -10.61 17.21
C VAL A 308 16.68 -11.32 17.91
N VAL A 309 16.33 -12.25 18.81
CA VAL A 309 17.28 -13.11 19.51
C VAL A 309 17.31 -14.46 18.80
N LEU A 310 18.49 -14.86 18.34
CA LEU A 310 18.74 -16.15 17.72
C LEU A 310 19.02 -17.24 18.78
N PRO A 311 18.86 -18.54 18.45
CA PRO A 311 19.20 -19.65 19.33
C PRO A 311 20.66 -19.68 19.78
#